data_AF-A0A2V8WGK1-F1
#
_entry.id   AF-A0A2V8WGK1-F1
#
_cell.length_a   1.000
_cell.length_b   1.000
_cell.length_c   1.000
_cell.angle_alpha   90.00
_cell.angle_beta   90.00
_cell.angle_gamma   90.00
#
_symmetry.space_group_name_H-M   'P 1'
#
loop_
_entity.id
_entity.type
_entity.pdbx_description
1 polymer ?
#
loop_
_entity_poly.entity_id
_entity_poly.type
_entity_poly.pdbx_seq_one_letter_code
_entity_poly.pdbx_strand_id
1 'polypeptide(L)'
;MRGYSIVLSSAVLCFLLGSFSATAQDAKDTPDAQSPRWYNPKRYNPLKLINRGPKSANDQLASNGDLEAKLTHQLQVQGILPRDKNLQDVCSSFKYLDECVASLRVSRTLLIDFSCLKWDVTGVKPKPVSDSCAGPAGGKAMALHRAIDLLKPDSDAREEARNALRRAHDDIKDAGG
;
A
#
# COMPACT_ATOMS: atom_id res chain seq x y z
N MET A 1 26.09 -40.18 38.07
CA MET A 1 26.79 -39.92 36.79
C MET A 1 26.35 -38.54 36.33
N ARG A 2 27.12 -37.46 36.55
CA ARG A 2 28.19 -36.91 35.68
C ARG A 2 27.75 -36.84 34.20
N GLY A 3 27.68 -35.68 33.53
CA GLY A 3 28.14 -34.35 33.92
C GLY A 3 27.69 -33.23 32.97
N TYR A 4 27.92 -32.01 33.45
CA TYR A 4 27.89 -30.73 32.75
C TYR A 4 29.18 -30.53 31.94
N SER A 5 29.11 -29.81 30.81
CA SER A 5 30.22 -28.96 30.33
C SER A 5 29.71 -27.80 29.48
N ILE A 6 30.04 -26.58 29.94
CA ILE A 6 30.05 -25.29 29.24
C ILE A 6 31.50 -25.03 28.84
N VAL A 7 31.83 -24.59 27.61
CA VAL A 7 33.10 -23.88 27.28
C VAL A 7 32.96 -23.01 26.00
N LEU A 8 32.96 -21.68 26.24
CA LEU A 8 33.78 -20.58 25.67
C LEU A 8 34.03 -20.32 24.16
N SER A 9 33.92 -19.02 23.85
CA SER A 9 34.37 -18.20 22.71
C SER A 9 35.83 -18.38 22.26
N SER A 10 36.11 -18.06 20.99
CA SER A 10 37.30 -17.27 20.59
C SER A 10 37.18 -16.74 19.15
N ALA A 11 37.47 -15.45 18.99
CA ALA A 11 37.60 -14.75 17.73
C ALA A 11 39.03 -14.91 17.18
N VAL A 12 39.19 -15.02 15.86
CA VAL A 12 40.49 -14.84 15.18
C VAL A 12 40.30 -13.98 13.93
N LEU A 13 40.82 -12.75 14.02
CA LEU A 13 41.18 -11.89 12.89
C LEU A 13 42.41 -12.49 12.19
N CYS A 14 42.38 -12.59 10.87
CA CYS A 14 43.60 -12.65 10.06
C CYS A 14 43.58 -11.55 9.00
N PHE A 15 44.45 -10.57 9.19
CA PHE A 15 44.92 -9.62 8.19
C PHE A 15 45.76 -10.35 7.14
N LEU A 16 45.57 -10.04 5.86
CA LEU A 16 46.58 -10.25 4.82
C LEU A 16 46.74 -8.97 4.01
N LEU A 17 47.90 -8.33 4.20
CA LEU A 17 48.46 -7.27 3.37
C LEU A 17 49.10 -7.91 2.13
N GLY A 18 48.80 -7.38 0.94
CA GLY A 18 49.47 -7.71 -0.31
C GLY A 18 49.79 -6.44 -1.08
N SER A 19 51.06 -6.08 -1.13
CA SER A 19 51.60 -4.90 -1.82
C SER A 19 51.89 -5.19 -3.30
N PHE A 20 51.57 -4.17 -4.10
CA PHE A 20 51.97 -3.80 -5.46
C PHE A 20 53.09 -4.57 -6.17
N SER A 21 52.87 -4.88 -7.45
CA SER A 21 53.58 -4.24 -8.59
C SER A 21 52.94 -4.68 -9.92
N ALA A 22 52.47 -3.71 -10.71
CA ALA A 22 52.18 -3.93 -12.13
C ALA A 22 52.63 -2.69 -12.90
N THR A 23 53.34 -2.97 -13.99
CA THR A 23 54.23 -2.12 -14.77
C THR A 23 53.51 -1.09 -15.63
N ALA A 24 54.17 0.05 -15.82
CA ALA A 24 53.81 1.11 -16.75
C ALA A 24 53.79 0.63 -18.22
N GLN A 25 52.86 1.17 -19.02
CA GLN A 25 53.04 1.42 -20.45
C GLN A 25 52.06 2.51 -20.93
N ASP A 26 52.58 3.27 -21.89
CA ASP A 26 52.26 4.65 -22.25
C ASP A 26 51.08 4.79 -23.24
N ALA A 27 50.54 6.01 -23.29
CA ALA A 27 49.63 6.69 -24.22
C ALA A 27 48.84 5.91 -25.28
N LYS A 28 47.53 6.19 -25.32
CA LYS A 28 46.89 6.68 -26.56
C LYS A 28 45.63 7.51 -26.28
N ASP A 29 45.76 8.83 -26.45
CA ASP A 29 44.64 9.74 -26.66
C ASP A 29 43.64 9.15 -27.65
N THR A 30 42.41 8.97 -27.20
CA THR A 30 41.28 8.60 -28.05
C THR A 30 40.35 9.80 -28.11
N PRO A 31 39.94 10.27 -29.31
CA PRO A 31 39.17 11.49 -29.46
C PRO A 31 37.80 11.37 -28.78
N ASP A 32 37.40 12.43 -28.10
CA ASP A 32 36.03 12.66 -27.63
C ASP A 32 35.04 12.38 -28.77
N ALA A 33 34.35 11.25 -28.70
CA ALA A 33 33.17 11.00 -29.50
C ALA A 33 32.05 11.89 -28.94
N GLN A 34 31.97 13.13 -29.45
CA GLN A 34 30.81 14.00 -29.24
C GLN A 34 29.56 13.28 -29.75
N SER A 35 28.77 12.77 -28.80
CA SER A 35 27.41 12.33 -29.04
C SER A 35 26.64 13.42 -29.81
N PRO A 36 25.89 13.09 -30.88
CA PRO A 36 25.14 14.07 -31.65
C PRO A 36 24.19 14.86 -30.73
N ARG A 37 24.05 16.18 -30.97
CA ARG A 37 23.23 17.14 -30.18
C ARG A 37 21.79 16.69 -29.91
N TRP A 38 21.27 15.75 -30.69
CA TRP A 38 19.92 15.20 -30.57
C TRP A 38 19.79 14.07 -29.53
N TYR A 39 20.90 13.49 -29.08
CA TYR A 39 20.89 12.42 -28.09
C TYR A 39 21.37 12.94 -26.73
N ASN A 40 20.43 13.13 -25.81
CA ASN A 40 20.71 13.49 -24.43
C ASN A 40 20.27 12.35 -23.49
N PRO A 41 21.19 11.45 -23.09
CA PRO A 41 20.87 10.30 -22.25
C PRO A 41 20.38 10.69 -20.84
N LYS A 42 20.52 11.97 -20.42
CA LYS A 42 19.96 12.47 -19.15
C LYS A 42 18.46 12.76 -19.20
N ARG A 43 17.83 12.84 -20.39
CA ARG A 43 16.38 13.13 -20.53
C ARG A 43 15.48 11.90 -20.48
N TYR A 44 16.03 10.70 -20.67
CA TYR A 44 15.31 9.44 -20.54
C TYR A 44 15.91 8.66 -19.36
N ASN A 45 15.41 8.93 -18.14
CA ASN A 45 15.70 8.06 -17.01
C ASN A 45 14.61 6.98 -16.94
N PRO A 46 14.86 5.75 -17.43
CA PRO A 46 13.87 4.68 -17.44
C PRO A 46 13.35 4.36 -16.03
N LEU A 47 14.15 4.62 -14.98
CA LEU A 47 13.75 4.43 -13.58
C LEU A 47 12.56 5.30 -13.14
N LYS A 48 12.36 6.48 -13.75
CA LYS A 48 11.18 7.31 -13.45
C LYS A 48 9.87 6.70 -14.00
N LEU A 49 9.95 5.88 -15.04
CA LEU A 49 8.77 5.21 -15.60
C LEU A 49 8.35 4.00 -14.77
N ILE A 50 9.30 3.30 -14.15
CA ILE A 50 9.08 2.08 -13.35
C ILE A 50 8.60 2.38 -11.92
N ASN A 51 8.79 3.61 -11.42
CA ASN A 51 8.45 4.01 -10.05
C ASN A 51 7.03 4.59 -9.88
N ARG A 52 6.19 4.62 -10.93
CA ARG A 52 4.76 4.93 -10.75
C ARG A 52 4.01 3.67 -10.31
N GLY A 53 4.22 3.32 -9.05
CA GLY A 53 3.31 2.40 -8.35
C GLY A 53 1.88 2.99 -8.31
N PRO A 54 0.87 2.15 -8.06
CA PRO A 54 -0.50 2.62 -7.86
C PRO A 54 -0.53 3.66 -6.73
N LYS A 55 -1.21 4.78 -6.98
CA LYS A 55 -1.37 5.85 -5.98
C LYS A 55 -2.16 5.32 -4.78
N SER A 56 -1.81 5.78 -3.58
CA SER A 56 -2.63 5.50 -2.40
C SER A 56 -4.03 6.11 -2.55
N ALA A 57 -5.02 5.63 -1.79
CA ALA A 57 -6.35 6.21 -1.81
C ALA A 57 -6.31 7.72 -1.49
N ASN A 58 -5.52 8.10 -0.48
CA ASN A 58 -5.32 9.50 -0.11
C ASN A 58 -4.67 10.30 -1.24
N ASP A 59 -3.59 9.79 -1.86
CA ASP A 59 -2.91 10.51 -2.94
C ASP A 59 -3.80 10.66 -4.17
N GLN A 60 -4.63 9.66 -4.47
CA GLN A 60 -5.56 9.72 -5.59
C GLN A 60 -6.63 10.79 -5.37
N LEU A 61 -7.23 10.85 -4.18
CA LEU A 61 -8.23 11.86 -3.83
C LEU A 61 -7.63 13.26 -3.71
N ALA A 62 -6.48 13.40 -3.03
CA ALA A 62 -5.80 14.68 -2.86
C ALA A 62 -5.33 15.29 -4.19
N SER A 63 -4.98 14.45 -5.18
CA SER A 63 -4.54 14.93 -6.51
C SER A 63 -5.67 15.15 -7.51
N ASN A 64 -6.92 14.83 -7.15
CA ASN A 64 -8.09 15.03 -8.00
C ASN A 64 -9.31 15.47 -7.15
N GLY A 65 -9.40 16.78 -6.90
CA GLY A 65 -10.48 17.36 -6.08
C GLY A 65 -11.88 17.18 -6.67
N ASP A 66 -12.02 17.15 -8.01
CA ASP A 66 -13.32 16.92 -8.65
C ASP A 66 -13.81 15.49 -8.42
N LEU A 67 -12.90 14.51 -8.53
CA LEU A 67 -13.21 13.11 -8.20
C LEU A 67 -13.60 12.97 -6.73
N GLU A 68 -12.84 13.57 -5.82
CA GLU A 68 -13.14 13.55 -4.38
C GLU A 68 -14.55 14.11 -4.11
N ALA A 69 -14.85 15.32 -4.61
CA ALA A 69 -16.12 15.98 -4.34
C ALA A 69 -17.32 15.20 -4.92
N LYS A 70 -17.21 14.74 -6.17
CA LYS A 70 -18.29 13.98 -6.84
C LYS A 70 -18.51 12.63 -6.17
N LEU A 71 -17.44 11.89 -5.87
CA LEU A 71 -17.54 10.58 -5.26
C LEU A 71 -18.03 10.67 -3.81
N THR A 72 -17.54 11.64 -3.03
CA THR A 72 -18.06 11.95 -1.69
C THR A 72 -19.55 12.21 -1.73
N HIS A 73 -20.01 13.13 -2.60
CA HIS A 73 -21.43 13.45 -2.74
C HIS A 73 -22.26 12.22 -3.16
N GLN A 74 -21.80 11.46 -4.16
CA GLN A 74 -22.47 10.24 -4.62
C GLN A 74 -22.65 9.21 -3.49
N LEU A 75 -21.60 8.93 -2.72
CA LEU A 75 -21.66 7.96 -1.63
C LEU A 75 -22.52 8.46 -0.46
N GLN A 76 -22.60 9.76 -0.23
CA GLN A 76 -23.50 10.37 0.76
C GLN A 76 -24.97 10.24 0.34
N VAL A 77 -25.29 10.49 -0.94
CA VAL A 77 -26.65 10.32 -1.47
C VAL A 77 -27.10 8.85 -1.39
N GLN A 78 -26.19 7.91 -1.64
CA GLN A 78 -26.45 6.48 -1.48
C GLN A 78 -26.55 6.03 -0.01
N GLY A 79 -26.23 6.90 0.96
CA GLY A 79 -26.24 6.56 2.38
C GLY A 79 -25.12 5.58 2.79
N ILE A 80 -24.05 5.50 1.99
CA ILE A 80 -22.86 4.69 2.23
C ILE A 80 -21.85 5.49 3.07
N LEU A 81 -21.70 6.79 2.78
CA LEU A 81 -20.85 7.71 3.51
C LEU A 81 -21.73 8.65 4.35
N PRO A 82 -21.41 8.90 5.64
CA PRO A 82 -22.11 9.92 6.43
C PRO A 82 -21.96 11.32 5.83
N ARG A 83 -23.01 12.15 5.96
CA ARG A 83 -23.06 13.50 5.36
C ARG A 83 -22.04 14.48 5.95
N ASP A 84 -21.56 14.22 7.16
CA ASP A 84 -20.57 15.03 7.88
C ASP A 84 -19.12 14.60 7.60
N LYS A 85 -18.91 13.57 6.75
CA LYS A 85 -17.59 13.03 6.42
C LYS A 85 -17.26 13.27 4.95
N ASN A 86 -16.00 13.59 4.71
CA ASN A 86 -15.42 13.53 3.36
C ASN A 86 -14.75 12.15 3.14
N LEU A 87 -14.59 11.77 1.87
CA LEU A 87 -14.03 10.47 1.53
C LEU A 87 -12.53 10.42 1.80
N GLN A 88 -11.81 11.53 1.65
CA GLN A 88 -10.36 11.59 1.84
C GLN A 88 -9.94 11.19 3.26
N ASP A 89 -10.58 11.77 4.28
CA ASP A 89 -10.30 11.50 5.68
C ASP A 89 -10.59 10.03 6.03
N VAL A 90 -11.73 9.53 5.50
CA VAL A 90 -12.19 8.16 5.72
C VAL A 90 -11.26 7.14 5.05
N CYS A 91 -10.77 7.44 3.85
CA CYS A 91 -9.91 6.55 3.06
C CYS A 91 -8.40 6.74 3.29
N SER A 92 -7.99 7.67 4.15
CA SER A 92 -6.60 8.07 4.35
C SER A 92 -5.61 6.94 4.65
N SER A 93 -6.03 5.88 5.35
CA SER A 93 -5.18 4.73 5.68
C SER A 93 -5.28 3.56 4.70
N PHE A 94 -6.11 3.68 3.66
CA PHE A 94 -6.24 2.64 2.65
C PHE A 94 -5.17 2.79 1.57
N LYS A 95 -4.63 1.64 1.16
CA LYS A 95 -3.68 1.58 0.07
C LYS A 95 -4.33 1.85 -1.28
N TYR A 96 -5.60 1.47 -1.46
CA TYR A 96 -6.31 1.64 -2.73
C TYR A 96 -7.71 2.23 -2.49
N LEU A 97 -8.15 3.10 -3.40
CA LEU A 97 -9.42 3.83 -3.27
C LEU A 97 -10.63 2.90 -3.42
N ASP A 98 -10.58 1.98 -4.37
CA ASP A 98 -11.58 0.93 -4.58
C ASP A 98 -11.78 0.06 -3.34
N GLU A 99 -10.69 -0.33 -2.67
CA GLU A 99 -10.75 -1.11 -1.42
C GLU A 99 -11.39 -0.32 -0.28
N CYS A 100 -11.14 0.99 -0.19
CA CYS A 100 -11.84 1.85 0.78
C CYS A 100 -13.35 1.94 0.50
N VAL A 101 -13.72 2.26 -0.74
CA VAL A 101 -15.14 2.41 -1.13
C VAL A 101 -15.87 1.07 -1.00
N ALA A 102 -15.23 -0.04 -1.34
CA ALA A 102 -15.77 -1.38 -1.13
C ALA A 102 -15.97 -1.67 0.36
N SER A 103 -15.01 -1.30 1.22
CA SER A 103 -15.14 -1.47 2.68
C SER A 103 -16.31 -0.66 3.25
N LEU A 104 -16.53 0.56 2.77
CA LEU A 104 -17.71 1.37 3.14
C LEU A 104 -19.02 0.69 2.73
N ARG A 105 -19.08 0.16 1.49
CA ARG A 105 -20.25 -0.58 1.00
C ARG A 105 -20.55 -1.82 1.83
N VAL A 106 -19.52 -2.60 2.13
CA VAL A 106 -19.62 -3.82 2.96
C VAL A 106 -20.12 -3.47 4.36
N SER A 107 -19.51 -2.47 5.00
CA SER A 107 -19.93 -2.01 6.33
C SER A 107 -21.41 -1.65 6.35
N ARG A 108 -21.89 -0.92 5.32
CA ARG A 108 -23.30 -0.53 5.24
C ARG A 108 -24.25 -1.70 4.94
N THR A 109 -23.83 -2.62 4.09
CA THR A 109 -24.66 -3.74 3.60
C THR A 109 -24.79 -4.84 4.64
N LEU A 110 -23.67 -5.21 5.27
CA LEU A 110 -23.61 -6.28 6.26
C LEU A 110 -23.77 -5.79 7.71
N LEU A 111 -23.96 -4.48 7.88
CA LEU A 111 -24.07 -3.80 9.19
C LEU A 111 -22.86 -4.08 10.09
N ILE A 112 -21.67 -4.13 9.48
CA ILE A 112 -20.39 -4.29 10.19
C ILE A 112 -19.88 -2.90 10.57
N ASP A 113 -19.35 -2.74 11.78
CA ASP A 113 -18.71 -1.49 12.19
C ASP A 113 -17.53 -1.16 11.26
N PHE A 114 -17.59 0.01 10.62
CA PHE A 114 -16.57 0.42 9.64
C PHE A 114 -15.19 0.57 10.27
N SER A 115 -15.08 0.96 11.54
CA SER A 115 -13.79 1.09 12.22
C SER A 115 -13.16 -0.28 12.47
N CYS A 116 -13.93 -1.31 12.84
CA CYS A 116 -13.43 -2.68 12.90
C CYS A 116 -12.91 -3.13 11.51
N LEU A 117 -13.75 -3.00 10.48
CA LEU A 117 -13.43 -3.45 9.12
C LEU A 117 -12.21 -2.72 8.55
N LYS A 118 -12.15 -1.40 8.73
CA LYS A 118 -11.00 -0.57 8.35
C LYS A 118 -9.73 -1.02 9.04
N TRP A 119 -9.79 -1.37 10.33
CA TRP A 119 -8.62 -1.87 11.04
C TRP A 119 -8.11 -3.19 10.46
N ASP A 120 -9.00 -4.15 10.20
CA ASP A 120 -8.63 -5.44 9.63
C ASP A 120 -8.03 -5.31 8.23
N VAL A 121 -8.63 -4.47 7.38
CA VAL A 121 -8.19 -4.29 5.99
C VAL A 121 -6.88 -3.49 5.91
N THR A 122 -6.71 -2.46 6.74
CA THR A 122 -5.53 -1.58 6.65
C THR A 122 -4.39 -1.98 7.58
N GLY A 123 -4.65 -2.78 8.62
CA GLY A 123 -3.72 -3.05 9.70
C GLY A 123 -3.47 -1.86 10.63
N VAL A 124 -4.08 -0.70 10.36
CA VAL A 124 -3.90 0.53 11.14
C VAL A 124 -5.08 0.70 12.09
N LYS A 125 -4.83 0.65 13.40
CA LYS A 125 -5.88 0.81 14.42
C LYS A 125 -6.47 2.22 14.38
N PRO A 126 -7.76 2.41 14.01
CA PRO A 126 -8.38 3.72 14.01
C PRO A 126 -8.69 4.19 15.44
N LYS A 127 -8.81 5.51 15.60
CA LYS A 127 -9.28 6.14 16.85
C LYS A 127 -10.52 6.97 16.52
N PRO A 128 -11.68 6.75 17.16
CA PRO A 128 -12.03 5.65 18.07
C PRO A 128 -12.32 4.33 17.34
N VAL A 129 -12.11 3.21 18.02
CA VAL A 129 -12.54 1.87 17.58
C VAL A 129 -13.20 1.18 18.77
N SER A 130 -14.28 0.44 18.54
CA SER A 130 -14.96 -0.29 19.61
C SER A 130 -14.02 -1.30 20.27
N ASP A 131 -14.12 -1.46 21.59
CA ASP A 131 -13.41 -2.52 22.33
C ASP A 131 -13.83 -3.92 21.89
N SER A 132 -14.98 -4.04 21.22
CA SER A 132 -15.45 -5.30 20.61
C SER A 132 -14.70 -5.67 19.31
N CYS A 133 -13.94 -4.75 18.70
CA CYS A 133 -13.13 -5.07 17.54
C CYS A 133 -11.85 -5.79 18.00
N ALA A 134 -11.69 -7.06 17.67
CA ALA A 134 -10.45 -7.80 17.94
C ALA A 134 -9.27 -7.28 17.09
N GLY A 135 -9.57 -6.81 15.88
CA GLY A 135 -8.57 -6.38 14.90
C GLY A 135 -7.79 -7.54 14.28
N PRO A 136 -6.85 -7.25 13.37
CA PRO A 136 -6.15 -8.28 12.65
C PRO A 136 -5.06 -8.92 13.50
N ALA A 137 -4.88 -10.23 13.32
CA ALA A 137 -3.81 -10.98 13.99
C ALA A 137 -2.43 -10.38 13.70
N GLY A 138 -1.70 -10.03 14.77
CA GLY A 138 -0.36 -9.43 14.67
C GLY A 138 -0.34 -8.02 14.06
N GLY A 139 -1.48 -7.33 13.98
CA GLY A 139 -1.59 -5.98 13.42
C GLY A 139 -1.35 -5.90 11.91
N LYS A 140 -1.46 -7.03 11.20
CA LYS A 140 -1.20 -7.11 9.76
C LYS A 140 -2.50 -6.99 8.98
N ALA A 141 -2.54 -6.07 8.01
CA ALA A 141 -3.61 -5.97 7.03
C ALA A 141 -4.00 -7.33 6.43
N MET A 142 -5.30 -7.57 6.27
CA MET A 142 -5.84 -8.74 5.58
C MET A 142 -6.75 -8.34 4.42
N ALA A 143 -6.92 -9.24 3.45
CA ALA A 143 -7.81 -8.99 2.33
C ALA A 143 -9.27 -8.82 2.78
N LEU A 144 -10.03 -7.95 2.10
CA LEU A 144 -11.42 -7.61 2.43
C LEU A 144 -12.31 -8.83 2.73
N HIS A 145 -12.27 -9.87 1.89
CA HIS A 145 -13.07 -11.09 2.13
C HIS A 145 -12.70 -11.80 3.45
N ARG A 146 -11.44 -11.77 3.89
CA ARG A 146 -11.06 -12.36 5.19
C ARG A 146 -11.55 -11.52 6.36
N ALA A 147 -11.52 -10.19 6.21
CA ALA A 147 -12.05 -9.29 7.22
C ALA A 147 -13.58 -9.47 7.36
N ILE A 148 -14.29 -9.65 6.24
CA ILE A 148 -15.73 -9.95 6.25
C ILE A 148 -16.00 -11.29 6.93
N ASP A 149 -15.27 -12.34 6.56
CA ASP A 149 -15.42 -13.69 7.15
C ASP A 149 -15.19 -13.66 8.68
N LEU A 150 -14.21 -12.87 9.14
CA LEU A 150 -13.90 -12.69 10.56
C LEU A 150 -15.01 -11.92 11.31
N LEU A 151 -15.51 -10.83 10.74
CA LEU A 151 -16.48 -9.93 11.40
C LEU A 151 -17.93 -10.38 11.21
N LYS A 152 -18.23 -11.13 10.15
CA LYS A 152 -19.56 -11.59 9.77
C LYS A 152 -19.50 -12.99 9.13
N PRO A 153 -19.23 -14.05 9.94
CA PRO A 153 -19.02 -15.41 9.44
C PRO A 153 -20.24 -16.04 8.76
N ASP A 154 -21.45 -15.52 9.00
CA ASP A 154 -22.69 -16.03 8.38
C ASP A 154 -22.92 -15.51 6.94
N SER A 155 -22.02 -14.67 6.41
CA SER A 155 -22.14 -14.09 5.06
C SER A 155 -21.26 -14.82 4.04
N ASP A 156 -21.63 -14.79 2.75
CA ASP A 156 -20.69 -15.19 1.69
C ASP A 156 -19.64 -14.09 1.51
N ALA A 157 -18.62 -14.13 2.36
CA ALA A 157 -17.60 -13.11 2.43
C ALA A 157 -16.85 -12.88 1.10
N ARG A 158 -16.72 -13.93 0.28
CA ARG A 158 -16.07 -13.83 -1.02
C ARG A 158 -16.96 -13.15 -2.04
N GLU A 159 -18.24 -13.51 -2.08
CA GLU A 159 -19.21 -12.86 -2.96
C GLU A 159 -19.42 -11.40 -2.58
N GLU A 160 -19.60 -11.10 -1.29
CA GLU A 160 -19.78 -9.74 -0.79
C GLU A 160 -18.58 -8.85 -1.12
N ALA A 161 -17.35 -9.34 -0.88
CA ALA A 161 -16.15 -8.60 -1.24
C ALA A 161 -16.07 -8.33 -2.76
N ARG A 162 -16.35 -9.34 -3.60
CA ARG A 162 -16.33 -9.17 -5.07
C ARG A 162 -17.37 -8.17 -5.54
N ASN A 163 -18.59 -8.29 -5.03
CA ASN A 163 -19.70 -7.40 -5.38
C ASN A 163 -19.42 -5.96 -4.93
N ALA A 164 -18.88 -5.78 -3.73
CA ALA A 164 -18.51 -4.47 -3.22
C ALA A 164 -17.37 -3.82 -4.02
N LEU A 165 -16.32 -4.58 -4.37
CA LEU A 165 -15.22 -4.09 -5.21
C LEU A 165 -15.69 -3.69 -6.60
N ARG A 166 -16.54 -4.51 -7.24
CA ARG A 166 -17.12 -4.19 -8.54
C ARG A 166 -17.90 -2.87 -8.48
N ARG A 167 -18.80 -2.72 -7.51
CA ARG A 167 -19.57 -1.49 -7.34
C ARG A 167 -18.69 -0.29 -7.00
N ALA A 168 -17.64 -0.48 -6.21
CA ALA A 168 -16.67 0.58 -5.92
C ALA A 168 -15.96 1.07 -7.17
N HIS A 169 -15.56 0.16 -8.07
CA HIS A 169 -15.02 0.55 -9.37
C HIS A 169 -16.03 1.33 -10.21
N ASP A 170 -17.28 0.87 -10.25
CA ASP A 170 -18.34 1.58 -10.96
C ASP A 170 -18.55 2.99 -10.39
N ASP A 171 -18.59 3.15 -9.05
CA ASP A 171 -18.72 4.47 -8.43
C ASP A 171 -17.55 5.41 -8.77
N ILE A 172 -16.31 4.91 -8.68
CA ILE A 172 -15.12 5.71 -8.96
C ILE A 172 -15.09 6.12 -10.43
N LYS A 173 -15.50 5.22 -11.33
CA LYS A 173 -15.58 5.50 -12.76
C LYS A 173 -16.65 6.54 -13.05
N ASP A 174 -17.85 6.37 -12.51
CA ASP A 174 -18.98 7.29 -12.73
C ASP A 174 -18.66 8.70 -12.18
N ALA A 175 -17.95 8.79 -11.06
CA ALA A 175 -17.49 10.07 -10.50
C ALA A 175 -16.33 10.69 -11.31
N GLY A 176 -15.49 9.85 -11.93
CA GLY A 176 -14.32 10.26 -12.71
C GLY A 176 -14.64 10.85 -14.09
N GLY A 177 -15.78 10.47 -14.68
CA GLY A 177 -16.22 10.90 -16.01
C GLY A 177 -15.70 10.03 -17.15
#